data_AF-A0A523AX23-F1
#
_entry.id   AF-A0A523AX23-F1
#
_cell.length_a   1.000
_cell.length_b   1.000
_cell.length_c   1.000
_cell.angle_alpha   90.00
_cell.angle_beta   90.00
_cell.angle_gamma   90.00
#
_symmetry.space_group_name_H-M   'P 1'
#
loop_
_entity.id
_entity.type
_entity.pdbx_description
1 polymer ?
#
loop_
_entity_poly.entity_id
_entity_poly.type
_entity_poly.pdbx_seq_one_letter_code
_entity_poly.pdbx_strand_id
1 'polypeptide(L)'
;MVTEEQRRFVEEARFEPASLERLRGLPSVRAKLERLIGMLRRYQELSRECRLPAGALFCGPPGMGKTLSARILATESGALLVDATLFPRSEEGWSPNDVVSLFSLAREAYRRKGRVVLLHFEEISDLCGADGEEGREVRTALLSELDGMGEVVEGAHYQALLEGRREIGKGHLISSLLPRILGSVQGAWSSQQERWVACVHEAGHAAVARALGVGVRLVVVPREHYRRGITLLDYGPGPHPRGSNELRMCIGLAGKAAEELVFGEPTLDEPLDVGWVTKLSLDHFAKHSPDTNYCTLDLAIELDPLDPDFSVLRPAPEAERAEIYSRARQLRASCLERARRILREVGGEGVEGLARELWEREFLFGGEVEGILSPWLARRAPEETPRTPPLPPPIPGAQAPRSSYR
;
A
#
# COMPACT_ATOMS: atom_id res chain seq x y z
N MET A 1 -5.15 21.76 -22.77
CA MET A 1 -4.22 22.84 -22.39
C MET A 1 -4.86 23.59 -21.24
N VAL A 2 -4.13 23.83 -20.16
CA VAL A 2 -4.63 24.55 -18.98
C VAL A 2 -4.78 26.03 -19.31
N THR A 3 -5.91 26.66 -18.96
CA THR A 3 -6.15 28.08 -19.21
C THR A 3 -5.56 28.96 -18.09
N GLU A 4 -5.29 30.23 -18.40
CA GLU A 4 -4.82 31.20 -17.39
C GLU A 4 -5.87 31.42 -16.30
N GLU A 5 -7.15 31.35 -16.66
CA GLU A 5 -8.27 31.40 -15.71
C GLU A 5 -8.21 30.23 -14.71
N GLN A 6 -8.02 29.00 -15.19
CA GLN A 6 -7.89 27.81 -14.34
C GLN A 6 -6.66 27.92 -13.42
N ARG A 7 -5.53 28.39 -13.94
CA ARG A 7 -4.30 28.62 -13.15
C ARG A 7 -4.55 29.61 -12.02
N ARG A 8 -5.14 30.76 -12.35
CA ARG A 8 -5.47 31.80 -11.38
C ARG A 8 -6.46 31.31 -10.33
N PHE A 9 -7.46 30.52 -10.74
CA PHE A 9 -8.45 29.93 -9.86
C PHE A 9 -7.81 29.11 -8.72
N VAL A 10 -6.83 28.26 -9.05
CA VAL A 10 -6.12 27.45 -8.05
C VAL A 10 -5.15 28.31 -7.24
N GLU A 11 -4.35 29.17 -7.88
CA GLU A 11 -3.31 29.91 -7.20
C GLU A 11 -3.84 31.00 -6.26
N GLU A 12 -4.92 31.67 -6.63
CA GLU A 12 -5.52 32.79 -5.90
C GLU A 12 -6.76 32.37 -5.09
N ALA A 13 -6.96 31.06 -4.90
CA ALA A 13 -8.11 30.54 -4.17
C ALA A 13 -8.26 31.19 -2.79
N ARG A 14 -9.48 31.64 -2.50
CA ARG A 14 -9.87 32.28 -1.23
C ARG A 14 -10.96 31.45 -0.58
N PHE A 15 -10.86 31.34 0.73
CA PHE A 15 -11.89 30.71 1.55
C PHE A 15 -12.06 31.51 2.84
N GLU A 16 -13.25 31.40 3.44
CA GLU A 16 -13.52 32.05 4.72
C GLU A 16 -12.86 31.22 5.85
N PRO A 17 -12.00 31.81 6.69
CA PRO A 17 -11.35 31.09 7.78
C PRO A 17 -12.35 30.48 8.78
N ALA A 18 -11.98 29.38 9.42
CA ALA A 18 -12.78 28.74 10.45
C ALA A 18 -11.90 28.12 11.53
N SER A 19 -12.28 28.28 12.80
CA SER A 19 -11.58 27.68 13.94
C SER A 19 -12.22 26.36 14.36
N LEU A 20 -11.39 25.50 14.95
CA LEU A 20 -11.81 24.19 15.48
C LEU A 20 -12.93 24.29 16.53
N GLU A 21 -13.05 25.43 17.22
CA GLU A 21 -14.10 25.73 18.22
C GLU A 21 -15.53 25.76 17.64
N ARG A 22 -15.65 25.98 16.32
CA ARG A 22 -16.94 25.95 15.63
C ARG A 22 -17.50 24.53 15.51
N LEU A 23 -16.67 23.49 15.72
CA LEU A 23 -17.09 22.09 15.67
C LEU A 23 -17.57 21.63 17.06
N ARG A 24 -18.89 21.59 17.28
CA ARG A 24 -19.50 21.19 18.55
C ARG A 24 -20.18 19.82 18.45
N GLY A 25 -20.12 19.04 19.53
CA GLY A 25 -20.84 17.76 19.64
C GLY A 25 -20.26 16.60 18.83
N LEU A 26 -19.09 16.75 18.21
CA LEU A 26 -18.44 15.74 17.37
C LEU A 26 -17.00 15.43 17.85
N PRO A 27 -16.81 14.84 19.04
CA PRO A 27 -15.48 14.61 19.62
C PRO A 27 -14.60 13.69 18.76
N SER A 28 -15.18 12.65 18.16
CA SER A 28 -14.44 11.73 17.27
C SER A 28 -13.94 12.42 16.00
N VAL A 29 -14.77 13.26 15.36
CA VAL A 29 -14.39 14.01 14.16
C VAL A 29 -13.31 15.04 14.50
N ARG A 30 -13.46 15.72 15.64
CA ARG A 30 -12.49 16.68 16.14
C ARG A 30 -11.11 16.06 16.33
N ALA A 31 -11.02 14.91 17.01
CA ALA A 31 -9.75 14.22 17.22
C ALA A 31 -9.06 13.83 15.89
N LYS A 32 -9.84 13.32 14.93
CA LYS A 32 -9.32 13.00 13.57
C LYS A 32 -8.83 14.23 12.82
N LEU A 33 -9.55 15.36 12.92
CA LEU A 33 -9.14 16.64 12.33
C LEU A 33 -7.86 17.18 12.97
N GLU A 34 -7.77 17.18 14.30
CA GLU A 34 -6.57 17.62 15.03
C GLU A 34 -5.33 16.83 14.59
N ARG A 35 -5.46 15.51 14.39
CA ARG A 35 -4.39 14.66 13.83
C ARG A 35 -3.98 15.09 12.43
N LEU A 36 -4.94 15.27 11.52
CA LEU A 36 -4.65 15.72 10.15
C LEU A 36 -4.00 17.11 10.14
N ILE A 37 -4.48 18.04 10.96
CA ILE A 37 -3.87 19.37 11.13
C ILE A 37 -2.40 19.24 11.57
N GLY A 38 -2.12 18.39 12.57
CA GLY A 38 -0.77 18.15 13.05
C GLY A 38 0.16 17.59 11.97
N MET A 39 -0.33 16.62 11.17
CA MET A 39 0.40 16.06 10.03
C MET A 39 0.69 17.12 8.97
N LEU A 40 -0.31 17.93 8.59
CA LEU A 40 -0.17 18.95 7.55
C LEU A 40 0.78 20.08 7.95
N ARG A 41 0.72 20.55 9.20
CA ARG A 41 1.63 21.59 9.72
C ARG A 41 3.10 21.16 9.63
N ARG A 42 3.37 19.89 9.89
CA ARG A 42 4.73 19.32 9.91
C ARG A 42 5.08 18.58 8.62
N TYR A 43 4.25 18.68 7.59
CA TYR A 43 4.42 17.87 6.39
C TYR A 43 5.77 18.13 5.70
N GLN A 44 6.22 19.39 5.65
CA GLN A 44 7.53 19.71 5.06
C GLN A 44 8.68 18.99 5.80
N GLU A 45 8.60 18.89 7.13
CA GLU A 45 9.58 18.19 7.98
C GLU A 45 9.47 16.66 7.84
N LEU A 46 8.25 16.13 7.80
CA LEU A 46 7.95 14.69 7.86
C LEU A 46 7.87 14.02 6.48
N SER A 47 7.90 14.79 5.38
CA SER A 47 7.63 14.31 4.02
C SER A 47 8.50 13.12 3.57
N ARG A 48 9.71 12.97 4.15
CA ARG A 48 10.63 11.86 3.86
C ARG A 48 10.24 10.54 4.53
N GLU A 49 9.51 10.62 5.63
CA GLU A 49 9.23 9.51 6.56
C GLU A 49 7.74 9.16 6.63
N CYS A 50 6.86 10.09 6.24
CA CYS A 50 5.41 9.94 6.40
C CYS A 50 4.67 10.33 5.12
N ARG A 51 3.73 9.47 4.70
CA ARG A 51 2.80 9.78 3.60
C ARG A 51 1.53 10.40 4.17
N LEU A 52 1.06 11.47 3.51
CA LEU A 52 -0.29 11.97 3.78
C LEU A 52 -1.32 10.98 3.22
N PRO A 53 -2.50 10.87 3.86
CA PRO A 53 -3.62 10.17 3.24
C PRO A 53 -3.99 10.86 1.93
N ALA A 54 -4.38 10.09 0.91
CA ALA A 54 -4.77 10.61 -0.41
C ALA A 54 -5.99 11.54 -0.35
N GLY A 55 -6.84 11.41 0.68
CA GLY A 55 -7.97 12.28 0.93
C GLY A 55 -8.70 11.94 2.23
N ALA A 56 -9.71 12.75 2.56
CA ALA A 56 -10.63 12.50 3.66
C ALA A 56 -12.07 12.68 3.16
N LEU A 57 -12.94 11.71 3.47
CA LEU A 57 -14.35 11.74 3.06
C LEU A 57 -15.24 12.02 4.27
N PHE A 58 -15.96 13.14 4.24
CA PHE A 58 -16.91 13.52 5.29
C PHE A 58 -18.32 13.02 4.95
N CYS A 59 -18.77 11.95 5.62
CA CYS A 59 -20.09 11.36 5.44
C CYS A 59 -21.08 11.81 6.53
N GLY A 60 -22.33 12.06 6.16
CA GLY A 60 -23.39 12.44 7.09
C GLY A 60 -24.55 13.18 6.43
N PRO A 61 -25.63 13.49 7.16
CA PRO A 61 -26.69 14.36 6.68
C PRO A 61 -26.20 15.76 6.29
N PRO A 62 -26.96 16.51 5.47
CA PRO A 62 -26.66 17.92 5.20
C PRO A 62 -26.70 18.73 6.51
N GLY A 63 -25.85 19.77 6.60
CA GLY A 63 -25.78 20.65 7.78
C GLY A 63 -24.90 20.16 8.94
N MET A 64 -24.27 18.98 8.84
CA MET A 64 -23.41 18.41 9.90
C MET A 64 -21.97 18.98 9.93
N GLY A 65 -21.72 20.12 9.27
CA GLY A 65 -20.42 20.79 9.30
C GLY A 65 -19.31 20.10 8.47
N LYS A 66 -19.66 19.39 7.40
CA LYS A 66 -18.69 18.77 6.47
C LYS A 66 -17.78 19.80 5.80
N THR A 67 -18.38 20.78 5.12
CA THR A 67 -17.70 21.93 4.50
C THR A 67 -16.92 22.74 5.53
N LEU A 68 -17.51 22.92 6.72
CA LEU A 68 -16.85 23.60 7.83
C LEU A 68 -15.58 22.86 8.27
N SER A 69 -15.62 21.52 8.30
CA SER A 69 -14.45 20.70 8.66
C SER A 69 -13.30 20.87 7.68
N ALA A 70 -13.58 20.95 6.37
CA ALA A 70 -12.56 21.24 5.36
C ALA A 70 -11.94 22.64 5.52
N ARG A 71 -12.77 23.65 5.80
CA ARG A 71 -12.32 25.02 6.11
C ARG A 71 -11.47 25.09 7.38
N ILE A 72 -11.85 24.38 8.43
CA ILE A 72 -11.08 24.28 9.68
C ILE A 72 -9.74 23.63 9.40
N LEU A 73 -9.72 22.50 8.68
CA LEU A 73 -8.49 21.81 8.33
C LEU A 73 -7.52 22.74 7.58
N ALA A 74 -8.00 23.49 6.59
CA ALA A 74 -7.19 24.44 5.85
C ALA A 74 -6.68 25.61 6.71
N THR A 75 -7.57 26.23 7.49
CA THR A 75 -7.25 27.37 8.36
C THR A 75 -6.18 26.99 9.38
N GLU A 76 -6.42 25.91 10.11
CA GLU A 76 -5.55 25.50 11.21
C GLU A 76 -4.23 24.93 10.70
N SER A 77 -4.21 24.22 9.58
CA SER A 77 -2.95 23.71 9.00
C SER A 77 -2.13 24.76 8.25
N GLY A 78 -2.74 25.90 7.89
CA GLY A 78 -2.13 26.88 6.99
C GLY A 78 -2.11 26.43 5.53
N ALA A 79 -2.88 25.40 5.17
CA ALA A 79 -3.02 24.95 3.79
C ALA A 79 -3.90 25.91 2.96
N LEU A 80 -3.74 25.86 1.63
CA LEU A 80 -4.64 26.50 0.68
C LEU A 80 -5.85 25.61 0.46
N LEU A 81 -7.07 26.12 0.64
CA LEU A 81 -8.29 25.41 0.25
C LEU A 81 -8.74 25.86 -1.13
N VAL A 82 -8.91 24.92 -2.04
CA VAL A 82 -9.48 25.12 -3.38
C VAL A 82 -10.81 24.38 -3.45
N ASP A 83 -11.90 25.10 -3.72
CA ASP A 83 -13.19 24.48 -3.97
C ASP A 83 -13.23 23.95 -5.41
N ALA A 84 -12.94 22.66 -5.56
CA ALA A 84 -12.88 22.00 -6.85
C ALA A 84 -14.23 22.02 -7.59
N THR A 85 -15.35 22.09 -6.87
CA THR A 85 -16.70 22.17 -7.43
C THR A 85 -16.90 23.37 -8.35
N LEU A 86 -16.17 24.46 -8.07
CA LEU A 86 -16.21 25.72 -8.82
C LEU A 86 -15.13 25.83 -9.89
N PHE A 87 -14.40 24.74 -10.18
CA PHE A 87 -13.33 24.76 -11.16
C PHE A 87 -13.85 25.18 -12.55
N PRO A 88 -13.19 26.14 -13.23
CA PRO A 88 -13.60 26.58 -14.57
C PRO A 88 -13.48 25.45 -15.61
N ARG A 89 -14.57 25.21 -16.34
CA ARG A 89 -14.73 24.10 -17.29
C ARG A 89 -15.34 24.59 -18.60
N SER A 90 -15.02 23.92 -19.70
CA SER A 90 -15.51 24.30 -21.03
C SER A 90 -16.92 23.83 -21.35
N GLU A 91 -17.39 22.77 -20.68
CA GLU A 91 -18.70 22.15 -20.90
C GLU A 91 -19.46 22.01 -19.56
N GLU A 92 -20.76 21.74 -19.64
CA GLU A 92 -21.55 21.38 -18.45
C GLU A 92 -21.17 19.97 -17.98
N GLY A 93 -20.65 19.85 -16.75
CA GLY A 93 -20.20 18.58 -16.20
C GLY A 93 -18.68 18.48 -16.11
N TRP A 94 -18.18 17.36 -15.61
CA TRP A 94 -16.73 17.13 -15.50
C TRP A 94 -16.25 16.28 -16.67
N SER A 95 -15.09 16.63 -17.23
CA SER A 95 -14.35 15.75 -18.14
C SER A 95 -13.11 15.16 -17.45
N PRO A 96 -12.56 14.04 -17.95
CA PRO A 96 -11.28 13.52 -17.49
C PRO A 96 -10.15 14.55 -17.53
N ASN A 97 -10.15 15.42 -18.55
CA ASN A 97 -9.15 16.47 -18.71
C ASN A 97 -9.25 17.55 -17.64
N ASP A 98 -10.45 17.87 -17.16
CA ASP A 98 -10.64 18.85 -16.08
C ASP A 98 -10.05 18.33 -14.77
N VAL A 99 -10.26 17.05 -14.46
CA VAL A 99 -9.68 16.40 -13.28
C VAL A 99 -8.15 16.45 -13.35
N VAL A 100 -7.56 15.99 -14.45
CA VAL A 100 -6.10 16.01 -14.64
C VAL A 100 -5.55 17.44 -14.55
N SER A 101 -6.23 18.42 -15.16
CA SER A 101 -5.81 19.82 -15.14
C SER A 101 -5.85 20.43 -13.75
N LEU A 102 -6.92 20.19 -12.98
CA LEU A 102 -7.06 20.67 -11.61
C LEU A 102 -5.94 20.12 -10.71
N PHE A 103 -5.69 18.81 -10.76
CA PHE A 103 -4.64 18.18 -9.96
C PHE A 103 -3.24 18.65 -10.37
N SER A 104 -2.98 18.80 -11.67
CA SER A 104 -1.71 19.32 -12.19
C SER A 104 -1.45 20.75 -11.69
N LEU A 105 -2.46 21.63 -11.75
CA LEU A 105 -2.39 22.99 -11.22
C LEU A 105 -2.18 23.03 -9.70
N ALA A 106 -2.84 22.16 -8.94
CA ALA A 106 -2.65 22.08 -7.50
C ALA A 106 -1.21 21.70 -7.15
N ARG A 107 -0.62 20.75 -7.88
CA ARG A 107 0.80 20.38 -7.74
C ARG A 107 1.73 21.52 -8.12
N GLU A 108 1.46 22.23 -9.21
CA GLU A 108 2.24 23.41 -9.60
C GLU A 108 2.22 24.50 -8.52
N ALA A 109 1.03 24.79 -7.97
CA ALA A 109 0.86 25.76 -6.89
C ALA A 109 1.63 25.36 -5.63
N TYR A 110 1.63 24.07 -5.26
CA TYR A 110 2.45 23.55 -4.15
C TYR A 110 3.95 23.75 -4.42
N ARG A 111 4.46 23.35 -5.60
CA ARG A 111 5.89 23.49 -5.94
C ARG A 111 6.34 24.95 -5.93
N ARG A 112 5.49 25.89 -6.37
CA ARG A 112 5.80 27.32 -6.38
C ARG A 112 5.71 27.97 -5.01
N LYS A 113 4.67 27.67 -4.23
CA LYS A 113 4.36 28.40 -2.99
C LYS A 113 4.81 27.67 -1.72
N GLY A 114 5.18 26.40 -1.81
CA GLY A 114 5.52 25.53 -0.68
C GLY A 114 4.35 25.22 0.26
N ARG A 115 3.15 25.72 -0.04
CA ARG A 115 1.96 25.60 0.81
C ARG A 115 1.12 24.42 0.34
N VAL A 116 0.79 23.49 1.25
CA VAL A 116 -0.09 22.34 0.96
C VAL A 116 -1.40 22.87 0.34
N VAL A 117 -1.86 22.21 -0.72
CA VAL A 117 -3.13 22.51 -1.39
C VAL A 117 -4.14 21.41 -1.06
N LEU A 118 -5.28 21.79 -0.51
CA LEU A 118 -6.42 20.93 -0.23
C LEU A 118 -7.48 21.16 -1.31
N LEU A 119 -7.74 20.14 -2.11
CA LEU A 119 -8.85 20.12 -3.05
C LEU A 119 -10.11 19.64 -2.34
N HIS A 120 -11.14 20.48 -2.35
CA HIS A 120 -12.42 20.18 -1.73
C HIS A 120 -13.49 19.99 -2.79
N PHE A 121 -14.12 18.82 -2.80
CA PHE A 121 -15.25 18.50 -3.66
C PHE A 121 -16.50 18.46 -2.78
N GLU A 122 -17.43 19.39 -2.99
CA GLU A 122 -18.79 19.22 -2.49
C GLU A 122 -19.46 18.12 -3.31
N GLU A 123 -20.25 17.28 -2.64
CA GLU A 123 -21.05 16.23 -3.27
C GLU A 123 -20.28 15.43 -4.34
N ILE A 124 -19.21 14.75 -3.91
CA ILE A 124 -18.36 13.94 -4.81
C ILE A 124 -19.12 12.86 -5.62
N SER A 125 -20.35 12.54 -5.22
CA SER A 125 -21.30 11.73 -6.01
C SER A 125 -21.55 12.33 -7.38
N ASP A 126 -21.65 13.64 -7.47
CA ASP A 126 -22.05 14.38 -8.66
C ASP A 126 -20.90 14.46 -9.67
N LEU A 127 -19.67 14.52 -9.16
CA LEU A 127 -18.44 14.36 -9.94
C LEU A 127 -18.40 13.01 -10.66
N CYS A 128 -18.91 11.96 -10.02
CA CYS A 128 -18.79 10.59 -10.51
C CYS A 128 -19.94 10.16 -11.44
N GLY A 129 -21.01 10.95 -11.54
CA GLY A 129 -22.18 10.73 -12.39
C GLY A 129 -22.91 9.39 -12.17
N ALA A 130 -24.11 9.24 -12.73
CA ALA A 130 -24.77 7.93 -12.83
C ALA A 130 -23.93 6.97 -13.72
N ASP A 131 -24.21 5.66 -13.67
CA ASP A 131 -23.44 4.53 -14.25
C ASP A 131 -23.25 4.52 -15.80
N GLY A 132 -23.19 5.68 -16.46
CA GLY A 132 -22.82 5.86 -17.86
C GLY A 132 -21.30 5.90 -18.10
N GLU A 133 -20.92 5.82 -19.38
CA GLU A 133 -19.54 5.75 -19.84
C GLU A 133 -18.71 7.00 -19.47
N GLU A 134 -19.25 8.21 -19.65
CA GLU A 134 -18.59 9.47 -19.29
C GLU A 134 -18.27 9.58 -17.79
N GLY A 135 -19.24 9.25 -16.92
CA GLY A 135 -19.03 9.25 -15.46
C GLY A 135 -17.97 8.23 -15.02
N ARG A 136 -17.86 7.10 -15.73
CA ARG A 136 -16.81 6.10 -15.49
C ARG A 136 -15.43 6.62 -15.87
N GLU A 137 -15.30 7.36 -16.95
CA GLU A 137 -14.03 7.96 -17.37
C GLU A 137 -13.54 9.02 -16.38
N VAL A 138 -14.43 9.92 -15.94
CA VAL A 138 -14.10 10.94 -14.92
C VAL A 138 -13.68 10.28 -13.60
N ARG A 139 -14.40 9.25 -13.16
CA ARG A 139 -14.06 8.47 -11.96
C ARG A 139 -12.71 7.80 -12.09
N THR A 140 -12.41 7.23 -13.27
CA THR A 140 -11.11 6.59 -13.54
C THR A 140 -9.97 7.62 -13.52
N ALA A 141 -10.20 8.81 -14.07
CA ALA A 141 -9.24 9.91 -14.02
C ALA A 141 -9.00 10.37 -12.57
N LEU A 142 -10.07 10.55 -11.78
CA LEU A 142 -9.96 10.93 -10.37
C LEU A 142 -9.18 9.90 -9.55
N LEU A 143 -9.52 8.61 -9.69
CA LEU A 143 -8.81 7.54 -9.00
C LEU A 143 -7.33 7.49 -9.42
N SER A 144 -7.06 7.67 -10.71
CA SER A 144 -5.68 7.74 -11.22
C SER A 144 -4.91 8.91 -10.62
N GLU A 145 -5.53 10.08 -10.45
CA GLU A 145 -4.90 11.24 -9.82
C GLU A 145 -4.72 11.07 -8.30
N LEU A 146 -5.68 10.44 -7.61
CA LEU A 146 -5.58 10.11 -6.18
C LEU A 146 -4.50 9.05 -5.90
N ASP A 147 -4.34 8.07 -6.80
CA ASP A 147 -3.23 7.12 -6.80
C ASP A 147 -1.91 7.77 -7.26
N GLY A 148 -2.01 8.96 -7.86
CA GLY A 148 -0.94 9.76 -8.44
C GLY A 148 -0.28 9.13 -9.67
N MET A 149 -1.02 8.29 -10.40
CA MET A 149 -0.62 7.73 -11.68
C MET A 149 -0.38 8.81 -12.75
N GLY A 150 -1.02 9.99 -12.63
CA GLY A 150 -0.72 11.14 -13.49
C GLY A 150 0.76 11.54 -13.44
N GLU A 151 1.34 11.64 -12.24
CA GLU A 151 2.77 11.96 -12.08
C GLU A 151 3.69 10.82 -12.55
N VAL A 152 3.19 9.58 -12.55
CA VAL A 152 3.92 8.42 -13.08
C VAL A 152 4.08 8.53 -14.59
N VAL A 153 3.00 8.89 -15.29
CA VAL A 153 3.03 9.05 -16.75
C VAL A 153 3.87 10.27 -17.13
N GLU A 154 3.73 11.39 -16.41
CA GLU A 154 4.57 12.58 -16.59
C GLU A 154 6.06 12.27 -16.38
N GLY A 155 6.40 11.58 -15.29
CA GLY A 155 7.78 11.18 -15.00
C GLY A 155 8.34 10.20 -16.05
N ALA A 156 7.51 9.28 -16.54
CA ALA A 156 7.89 8.37 -17.61
C ALA A 156 8.10 9.08 -18.95
N HIS A 157 7.29 10.09 -19.28
CA HIS A 157 7.52 10.97 -20.44
C HIS A 157 8.84 11.73 -20.31
N TYR A 158 9.12 12.29 -19.13
CA TYR A 158 10.34 13.04 -18.88
C TYR A 158 11.59 12.16 -19.06
N GLN A 159 11.57 10.94 -18.51
CA GLN A 159 12.64 9.97 -18.70
C GLN A 159 12.82 9.58 -20.17
N ALA A 160 11.72 9.30 -20.89
CA ALA A 160 11.77 9.00 -22.32
C ALA A 160 12.44 10.14 -23.12
N LEU A 161 12.12 11.39 -22.80
CA LEU A 161 12.70 12.57 -23.45
C LEU A 161 14.19 12.72 -23.15
N LEU A 162 14.63 12.49 -21.91
CA LEU A 162 16.05 12.52 -21.54
C LEU A 162 16.87 11.47 -22.30
N GLU A 163 16.28 10.29 -22.55
CA GLU A 163 16.88 9.23 -23.37
C GLU A 163 16.77 9.48 -24.88
N GLY A 164 16.14 10.60 -25.31
CA GLY A 164 15.91 10.90 -26.73
C GLY A 164 14.88 9.99 -27.41
N ARG A 165 14.03 9.29 -26.63
CA ARG A 165 12.97 8.44 -27.15
C ARG A 165 11.70 9.23 -27.43
N ARG A 166 10.96 8.82 -28.46
CA ARG A 166 9.67 9.40 -28.86
C ARG A 166 8.46 8.73 -28.22
N GLU A 167 8.66 7.58 -27.59
CA GLU A 167 7.59 6.77 -27.01
C GLU A 167 7.95 6.34 -25.58
N ILE A 168 6.93 6.20 -24.72
CA ILE A 168 7.12 5.67 -23.37
C ILE A 168 7.25 4.15 -23.44
N GLY A 169 8.40 3.61 -23.06
CA GLY A 169 8.58 2.18 -22.81
C GLY A 169 8.14 1.78 -21.41
N LYS A 170 7.91 0.47 -21.20
CA LYS A 170 7.55 -0.09 -19.88
C LYS A 170 8.55 0.30 -18.78
N GLY A 171 9.85 0.33 -19.10
CA GLY A 171 10.91 0.72 -18.17
C GLY A 171 10.72 2.13 -17.61
N HIS A 172 10.34 3.10 -18.44
CA HIS A 172 10.11 4.47 -17.97
C HIS A 172 8.94 4.56 -16.97
N LEU A 173 7.87 3.79 -17.19
CA LEU A 173 6.73 3.73 -16.27
C LEU A 173 7.14 3.09 -14.94
N ILE A 174 7.87 1.97 -14.98
CA ILE A 174 8.36 1.30 -13.77
C ILE A 174 9.28 2.22 -12.98
N SER A 175 10.26 2.86 -13.63
CA SER A 175 11.17 3.81 -12.97
C SER A 175 10.41 4.96 -12.33
N SER A 176 9.36 5.47 -12.97
CA SER A 176 8.52 6.52 -12.38
C SER A 176 7.57 6.03 -11.28
N LEU A 177 7.29 4.73 -11.22
CA LEU A 177 6.53 4.09 -10.14
C LEU A 177 7.39 3.79 -8.91
N LEU A 178 8.70 3.55 -9.08
CA LEU A 178 9.60 3.14 -7.99
C LEU A 178 9.55 4.06 -6.76
N PRO A 179 9.59 5.40 -6.86
CA PRO A 179 9.45 6.27 -5.69
C PRO A 179 8.14 6.08 -4.92
N ARG A 180 7.06 5.72 -5.62
CA ARG A 180 5.75 5.46 -5.01
C ARG A 180 5.69 4.11 -4.33
N ILE A 181 6.41 3.12 -4.87
CA ILE A 181 6.40 1.76 -4.34
C ILE A 181 7.41 1.64 -3.19
N LEU A 182 8.64 2.06 -3.42
CA LEU A 182 9.77 1.92 -2.48
C LEU A 182 9.92 3.12 -1.54
N GLY A 183 9.25 4.25 -1.82
CA GLY A 183 9.37 5.48 -1.04
C GLY A 183 10.56 6.32 -1.46
N SER A 184 11.10 7.08 -0.51
CA SER A 184 12.24 7.98 -0.71
C SER A 184 13.46 7.23 -1.27
N VAL A 185 14.25 7.90 -2.11
CA VAL A 185 15.54 7.40 -2.64
C VAL A 185 16.45 6.96 -1.48
N GLN A 186 16.87 5.70 -1.49
CA GLN A 186 17.66 5.06 -0.42
C GLN A 186 19.17 5.05 -0.72
N GLY A 187 19.59 5.69 -1.81
CA GLY A 187 20.96 5.64 -2.31
C GLY A 187 21.19 4.48 -3.28
N ALA A 188 22.35 4.45 -3.91
CA ALA A 188 22.74 3.37 -4.82
C ALA A 188 23.29 2.17 -4.05
N TRP A 189 23.37 1.02 -4.73
CA TRP A 189 24.04 -0.18 -4.21
C TRP A 189 25.50 0.10 -3.89
N SER A 190 25.98 -0.44 -2.77
CA SER A 190 27.38 -0.26 -2.35
C SER A 190 28.33 -1.16 -3.14
N SER A 191 27.83 -2.27 -3.68
CA SER A 191 28.60 -3.19 -4.51
C SER A 191 27.71 -3.99 -5.47
N GLN A 192 28.32 -4.57 -6.51
CA GLN A 192 27.63 -5.51 -7.38
C GLN A 192 27.14 -6.75 -6.63
N GLN A 193 27.92 -7.23 -5.65
CA GLN A 193 27.57 -8.36 -4.82
C GLN A 193 26.28 -8.09 -4.03
N GLU A 194 26.13 -6.89 -3.50
CA GLU A 194 24.93 -6.51 -2.76
C GLU A 194 23.66 -6.54 -3.64
N ARG A 195 23.73 -5.96 -4.84
CA ARG A 195 22.60 -6.00 -5.78
C ARG A 195 22.29 -7.44 -6.22
N TRP A 196 23.32 -8.28 -6.35
CA TRP A 196 23.15 -9.69 -6.68
C TRP A 196 22.40 -10.44 -5.58
N VAL A 197 22.75 -10.20 -4.32
CA VAL A 197 22.03 -10.74 -3.15
C VAL A 197 20.56 -10.32 -3.19
N ALA A 198 20.26 -9.05 -3.49
CA ALA A 198 18.88 -8.58 -3.62
C ALA A 198 18.13 -9.27 -4.79
N CYS A 199 18.78 -9.53 -5.93
CA CYS A 199 18.18 -10.29 -7.03
C CYS A 199 17.80 -11.72 -6.60
N VAL A 200 18.67 -12.40 -5.85
CA VAL A 200 18.39 -13.73 -5.31
C VAL A 200 17.27 -13.68 -4.25
N HIS A 201 17.26 -12.67 -3.40
CA HIS A 201 16.24 -12.46 -2.39
C HIS A 201 14.83 -12.33 -3.01
N GLU A 202 14.68 -11.40 -3.96
CA GLU A 202 13.40 -11.19 -4.65
C GLU A 202 12.99 -12.40 -5.51
N ALA A 203 13.95 -13.07 -6.15
CA ALA A 203 13.69 -14.32 -6.86
C ALA A 203 13.14 -15.40 -5.91
N GLY A 204 13.60 -15.45 -4.66
CA GLY A 204 13.09 -16.32 -3.61
C GLY A 204 11.61 -16.10 -3.30
N HIS A 205 11.20 -14.85 -3.08
CA HIS A 205 9.79 -14.49 -2.89
C HIS A 205 8.93 -14.92 -4.07
N ALA A 206 9.36 -14.58 -5.28
CA ALA A 206 8.63 -14.90 -6.50
C ALA A 206 8.50 -16.41 -6.72
N ALA A 207 9.57 -17.18 -6.48
CA ALA A 207 9.58 -18.63 -6.61
C ALA A 207 8.61 -19.31 -5.64
N VAL A 208 8.68 -18.95 -4.35
CA VAL A 208 7.79 -19.52 -3.33
C VAL A 208 6.34 -19.08 -3.53
N ALA A 209 6.10 -17.82 -3.92
CA ALA A 209 4.76 -17.34 -4.24
C ALA A 209 4.12 -18.16 -5.36
N ARG A 210 4.83 -18.30 -6.48
CA ARG A 210 4.33 -19.05 -7.65
C ARG A 210 4.10 -20.52 -7.33
N ALA A 211 4.99 -21.11 -6.53
CA ALA A 211 4.90 -22.48 -6.05
C ALA A 211 3.68 -22.73 -5.16
N LEU A 212 3.29 -21.74 -4.35
CA LEU A 212 2.11 -21.77 -3.48
C LEU A 212 0.82 -21.33 -4.19
N GLY A 213 0.86 -21.12 -5.52
CA GLY A 213 -0.29 -20.71 -6.31
C GLY A 213 -0.67 -19.23 -6.15
N VAL A 214 0.20 -18.39 -5.58
CA VAL A 214 0.00 -16.94 -5.51
C VAL A 214 0.54 -16.28 -6.77
N GLY A 215 -0.25 -15.38 -7.35
CA GLY A 215 0.16 -14.62 -8.53
C GLY A 215 1.30 -13.68 -8.21
N VAL A 216 2.30 -13.61 -9.08
CA VAL A 216 3.32 -12.55 -9.04
C VAL A 216 2.89 -11.51 -10.07
N ARG A 217 2.82 -10.23 -9.71
CA ARG A 217 2.49 -9.15 -10.66
C ARG A 217 3.74 -8.54 -11.27
N LEU A 218 4.71 -8.23 -10.40
CA LEU A 218 5.92 -7.51 -10.76
C LEU A 218 7.01 -7.83 -9.74
N VAL A 219 8.24 -8.04 -10.21
CA VAL A 219 9.44 -8.09 -9.38
C VAL A 219 10.38 -7.02 -9.88
N VAL A 220 10.97 -6.21 -8.99
CA VAL A 220 11.91 -5.15 -9.36
C VAL A 220 13.13 -5.14 -8.46
N VAL A 221 14.31 -5.11 -9.07
CA VAL A 221 15.60 -4.83 -8.43
C VAL A 221 16.30 -3.74 -9.26
N PRO A 222 16.14 -2.46 -8.88
CA PRO A 222 16.66 -1.32 -9.63
C PRO A 222 18.20 -1.34 -9.69
N ARG A 223 18.80 -0.69 -10.69
CA ARG A 223 20.27 -0.49 -10.80
C ARG A 223 20.77 0.69 -9.99
N GLU A 224 19.98 1.74 -9.93
CA GLU A 224 20.40 3.04 -9.39
C GLU A 224 19.32 3.65 -8.49
N HIS A 225 19.72 4.61 -7.64
CA HIS A 225 18.86 5.39 -6.73
C HIS A 225 18.14 4.61 -5.62
N TYR A 226 18.09 3.29 -5.70
CA TYR A 226 17.45 2.43 -4.71
C TYR A 226 18.36 1.24 -4.41
N ARG A 227 18.51 0.96 -3.13
CA ARG A 227 19.29 -0.15 -2.57
C ARG A 227 18.35 -1.22 -2.02
N ARG A 228 17.25 -1.50 -2.73
CA ARG A 228 16.24 -2.47 -2.32
C ARG A 228 15.47 -3.03 -3.50
N GLY A 229 15.08 -4.30 -3.39
CA GLY A 229 14.12 -4.93 -4.27
C GLY A 229 12.67 -4.81 -3.79
N ILE A 230 11.75 -5.21 -4.66
CA ILE A 230 10.37 -5.53 -4.26
C ILE A 230 9.74 -6.60 -5.16
N THR A 231 8.99 -7.49 -4.53
CA THR A 231 8.09 -8.45 -5.18
C THR A 231 6.63 -8.10 -4.88
N LEU A 232 5.89 -7.68 -5.91
CA LEU A 232 4.45 -7.40 -5.84
C LEU A 232 3.64 -8.65 -6.15
N LEU A 233 2.82 -9.04 -5.20
CA LEU A 233 2.04 -10.28 -5.23
C LEU A 233 0.54 -9.99 -5.37
N ASP A 234 -0.16 -10.93 -5.98
CA ASP A 234 -1.61 -10.96 -6.10
C ASP A 234 -2.20 -12.07 -5.26
N TYR A 235 -2.75 -11.71 -4.11
CA TYR A 235 -3.44 -12.65 -3.22
C TYR A 235 -4.94 -12.81 -3.57
N GLY A 236 -5.43 -12.18 -4.64
CA GLY A 236 -6.86 -12.15 -4.99
C GLY A 236 -7.71 -11.24 -4.09
N PRO A 237 -8.99 -11.02 -4.43
CA PRO A 237 -9.87 -10.11 -3.70
C PRO A 237 -10.40 -10.71 -2.37
N GLY A 238 -10.52 -9.86 -1.35
CA GLY A 238 -11.18 -10.18 -0.06
C GLY A 238 -10.23 -10.42 1.12
N PRO A 239 -10.75 -10.45 2.37
CA PRO A 239 -9.96 -10.78 3.56
C PRO A 239 -9.55 -12.25 3.56
N HIS A 240 -8.25 -12.52 3.71
CA HIS A 240 -7.75 -13.87 3.56
C HIS A 240 -7.85 -14.72 4.85
N PRO A 241 -8.33 -15.98 4.76
CA PRO A 241 -8.47 -16.88 5.92
C PRO A 241 -7.12 -17.31 6.52
N ARG A 242 -7.10 -17.94 7.70
CA ARG A 242 -5.86 -18.32 8.44
C ARG A 242 -4.79 -19.04 7.60
N GLY A 243 -5.19 -19.93 6.68
CA GLY A 243 -4.28 -20.61 5.76
C GLY A 243 -3.51 -19.64 4.84
N SER A 244 -4.02 -18.43 4.65
CA SER A 244 -3.36 -17.36 3.92
C SER A 244 -2.30 -16.61 4.73
N ASN A 245 -2.40 -16.56 6.07
CA ASN A 245 -1.34 -15.93 6.86
C ASN A 245 -0.09 -16.81 6.86
N GLU A 246 -0.25 -18.13 7.00
CA GLU A 246 0.87 -19.08 6.86
C GLU A 246 1.51 -18.98 5.48
N LEU A 247 0.69 -18.92 4.43
CA LEU A 247 1.16 -18.71 3.06
C LEU A 247 1.99 -17.42 2.93
N ARG A 248 1.46 -16.30 3.43
CA ARG A 248 2.13 -14.99 3.44
C ARG A 248 3.43 -15.02 4.23
N MET A 249 3.47 -15.72 5.36
CA MET A 249 4.69 -15.92 6.15
C MET A 249 5.72 -16.77 5.41
N CYS A 250 5.29 -17.84 4.72
CA CYS A 250 6.19 -18.65 3.89
C CYS A 250 6.82 -17.81 2.78
N ILE A 251 6.03 -17.00 2.09
CA ILE A 251 6.56 -16.11 1.04
C ILE A 251 7.48 -15.05 1.65
N GLY A 252 7.10 -14.38 2.74
CA GLY A 252 7.94 -13.37 3.39
C GLY A 252 9.28 -13.91 3.91
N LEU A 253 9.34 -15.19 4.29
CA LEU A 253 10.60 -15.82 4.71
C LEU A 253 11.42 -16.39 3.53
N ALA A 254 10.86 -16.41 2.32
CA ALA A 254 11.48 -17.03 1.16
C ALA A 254 12.74 -16.32 0.69
N GLY A 255 12.83 -14.98 0.81
CA GLY A 255 14.02 -14.23 0.40
C GLY A 255 15.26 -14.68 1.15
N LYS A 256 15.18 -14.75 2.49
CA LYS A 256 16.28 -15.27 3.33
C LYS A 256 16.58 -16.75 3.08
N ALA A 257 15.55 -17.56 2.85
CA ALA A 257 15.75 -18.97 2.51
C ALA A 257 16.43 -19.15 1.13
N ALA A 258 16.20 -18.25 0.18
CA ALA A 258 16.83 -18.26 -1.13
C ALA A 258 18.30 -17.80 -1.05
N GLU A 259 18.59 -16.78 -0.26
CA GLU A 259 19.97 -16.38 0.04
C GLU A 259 20.77 -17.55 0.63
N GLU A 260 20.23 -18.23 1.64
CA GLU A 260 20.86 -19.40 2.26
C GLU A 260 21.08 -20.53 1.25
N LEU A 261 20.13 -20.77 0.35
CA LEU A 261 20.23 -21.81 -0.67
C LEU A 261 21.37 -21.53 -1.66
N VAL A 262 21.57 -20.28 -2.07
CA VAL A 262 22.54 -19.89 -3.10
C VAL A 262 23.92 -19.58 -2.50
N PHE A 263 23.97 -18.93 -1.34
CA PHE A 263 25.21 -18.44 -0.71
C PHE A 263 25.69 -19.27 0.47
N GLY A 264 24.87 -20.19 1.00
CA GLY A 264 25.22 -21.06 2.13
C GLY A 264 25.10 -20.40 3.51
N GLU A 265 25.11 -19.06 3.59
CA GLU A 265 24.85 -18.30 4.83
C GLU A 265 23.81 -17.20 4.56
N PRO A 266 22.85 -16.96 5.48
CA PRO A 266 21.91 -15.85 5.34
C PRO A 266 22.66 -14.52 5.47
N THR A 267 22.46 -13.59 4.52
CA THR A 267 23.06 -12.26 4.64
C THR A 267 22.26 -11.45 5.67
N LEU A 268 22.96 -10.67 6.51
CA LEU A 268 22.39 -10.06 7.72
C LEU A 268 21.55 -8.79 7.46
N ASP A 269 21.42 -8.33 6.22
CA ASP A 269 21.14 -6.90 5.97
C ASP A 269 19.69 -6.50 5.68
N GLU A 270 18.69 -7.40 5.76
CA GLU A 270 17.28 -7.00 5.59
C GLU A 270 16.36 -7.45 6.75
N PRO A 271 16.09 -6.56 7.73
CA PRO A 271 15.21 -6.84 8.87
C PRO A 271 13.71 -6.68 8.56
N LEU A 272 13.34 -6.18 7.38
CA LEU A 272 11.96 -5.79 7.07
C LEU A 272 11.01 -6.99 6.97
N ASP A 273 11.37 -8.03 6.21
CA ASP A 273 10.49 -9.19 6.05
C ASP A 273 10.37 -9.97 7.35
N VAL A 274 11.45 -10.07 8.13
CA VAL A 274 11.42 -10.70 9.46
C VAL A 274 10.53 -9.93 10.42
N GLY A 275 10.60 -8.59 10.40
CA GLY A 275 9.73 -7.73 11.21
C GLY A 275 8.25 -7.90 10.83
N TRP A 276 7.94 -7.80 9.54
CA TRP A 276 6.57 -7.97 9.04
C TRP A 276 6.01 -9.38 9.29
N VAL A 277 6.79 -10.43 9.05
CA VAL A 277 6.40 -11.81 9.34
C VAL A 277 6.23 -12.05 10.84
N THR A 278 7.07 -11.42 11.67
CA THR A 278 6.91 -11.47 13.13
C THR A 278 5.58 -10.85 13.55
N LYS A 279 5.26 -9.65 13.07
CA LYS A 279 3.96 -8.99 13.30
C LYS A 279 2.80 -9.88 12.83
N LEU A 280 2.88 -10.41 11.61
CA LEU A 280 1.83 -11.27 11.05
C LEU A 280 1.63 -12.57 11.86
N SER A 281 2.71 -13.17 12.35
CA SER A 281 2.66 -14.40 13.16
C SER A 281 2.05 -14.16 14.54
N LEU A 282 2.27 -12.97 15.09
CA LEU A 282 1.73 -12.55 16.38
C LEU A 282 0.22 -12.25 16.24
N ASP A 283 -0.17 -11.51 15.20
CA ASP A 283 -1.56 -11.25 14.84
C ASP A 283 -2.37 -12.53 14.57
N HIS A 284 -1.72 -13.55 14.01
CA HIS A 284 -2.34 -14.85 13.74
C HIS A 284 -2.93 -15.47 15.02
N PHE A 285 -2.21 -15.38 16.14
CA PHE A 285 -2.62 -15.95 17.42
C PHE A 285 -3.42 -14.97 18.28
N ALA A 286 -3.09 -13.68 18.25
CA ALA A 286 -3.69 -12.68 19.14
C ALA A 286 -5.20 -12.45 18.89
N LYS A 287 -5.66 -12.55 17.63
CA LYS A 287 -7.08 -12.37 17.24
C LYS A 287 -8.01 -13.51 17.69
N HIS A 288 -7.51 -14.55 18.36
CA HIS A 288 -8.27 -15.78 18.60
C HIS A 288 -8.07 -16.40 19.99
N SER A 289 -7.53 -15.65 20.96
CA SER A 289 -7.58 -16.08 22.36
C SER A 289 -9.04 -16.02 22.83
N PRO A 290 -9.62 -17.09 23.43
CA PRO A 290 -11.03 -17.16 23.81
C PRO A 290 -11.48 -16.04 24.76
N ASP A 291 -10.54 -15.50 25.54
CA ASP A 291 -10.83 -14.58 26.63
C ASP A 291 -10.46 -13.12 26.35
N THR A 292 -9.95 -12.77 25.16
CA THR A 292 -9.32 -11.45 25.02
C THR A 292 -9.09 -10.91 23.61
N ASN A 293 -9.52 -9.66 23.42
CA ASN A 293 -9.03 -8.74 22.39
C ASN A 293 -7.58 -8.37 22.74
N TYR A 294 -6.61 -9.20 22.36
CA TYR A 294 -5.20 -8.83 22.43
C TYR A 294 -4.71 -8.43 21.04
N CYS A 295 -4.11 -7.25 20.96
CA CYS A 295 -3.27 -6.82 19.85
C CYS A 295 -1.84 -6.96 20.34
N THR A 296 -0.94 -7.58 19.56
CA THR A 296 0.44 -7.72 20.01
C THR A 296 1.13 -6.36 20.12
N LEU A 297 1.92 -6.21 21.18
CA LEU A 297 2.44 -4.94 21.72
C LEU A 297 3.09 -4.00 20.68
N ASP A 298 3.55 -4.50 19.53
CA ASP A 298 4.17 -3.69 18.47
C ASP A 298 3.16 -3.07 17.49
N LEU A 299 1.89 -3.49 17.48
CA LEU A 299 0.82 -2.74 16.82
C LEU A 299 0.36 -1.51 17.63
N ALA A 300 0.78 -1.38 18.89
CA ALA A 300 0.60 -0.14 19.65
C ALA A 300 1.49 1.01 19.15
N ILE A 301 2.50 0.71 18.31
CA ILE A 301 3.41 1.72 17.74
C ILE A 301 2.87 2.28 16.41
N GLU A 302 2.03 1.52 15.68
CA GLU A 302 1.37 2.01 14.46
C GLU A 302 -0.12 2.36 14.65
N LEU A 303 -0.75 1.94 15.75
CA LEU A 303 -2.10 2.37 16.13
C LEU A 303 -2.03 3.50 17.15
N ASP A 304 -2.79 4.54 16.83
CA ASP A 304 -2.95 5.81 17.53
C ASP A 304 -3.05 5.64 19.06
N PRO A 305 -2.08 6.16 19.86
CA PRO A 305 -2.14 6.14 21.33
C PRO A 305 -3.35 6.88 21.94
N LEU A 306 -4.14 7.57 21.11
CA LEU A 306 -5.29 8.38 21.50
C LEU A 306 -6.63 7.87 20.93
N ASP A 307 -6.66 6.68 20.32
CA ASP A 307 -7.93 6.05 19.91
C ASP A 307 -8.77 5.72 21.17
N PRO A 308 -10.02 6.18 21.31
CA PRO A 308 -10.85 5.87 22.47
C PRO A 308 -11.11 4.36 22.67
N ASP A 309 -11.01 3.54 21.60
CA ASP A 309 -11.09 2.08 21.70
C ASP A 309 -9.77 1.44 22.19
N PHE A 310 -8.66 2.19 22.24
CA PHE A 310 -7.38 1.77 22.82
C PHE A 310 -7.49 1.49 24.33
N SER A 311 -8.49 2.11 24.99
CA SER A 311 -8.76 1.94 26.43
C SER A 311 -9.25 0.54 26.82
N VAL A 312 -9.47 -0.37 25.86
CA VAL A 312 -9.99 -1.73 26.09
C VAL A 312 -8.90 -2.82 25.93
N LEU A 313 -7.71 -2.50 25.42
CA LEU A 313 -6.63 -3.47 25.26
C LEU A 313 -5.85 -3.64 26.57
N ARG A 314 -6.17 -4.67 27.35
CA ARG A 314 -5.29 -5.09 28.45
C ARG A 314 -4.03 -5.74 27.86
N PRO A 315 -2.83 -5.54 28.43
CA PRO A 315 -1.71 -6.44 28.13
C PRO A 315 -2.08 -7.84 28.63
N ALA A 316 -1.82 -8.86 27.81
CA ALA A 316 -2.02 -10.25 28.24
C ALA A 316 -1.15 -10.57 29.48
N PRO A 317 -1.63 -11.43 30.40
CA PRO A 317 -0.80 -11.95 31.48
C PRO A 317 0.53 -12.48 30.96
N GLU A 318 1.59 -12.38 31.77
CA GLU A 318 2.94 -12.75 31.34
C GLU A 318 3.04 -14.18 30.78
N ALA A 319 2.32 -15.12 31.39
CA ALA A 319 2.23 -16.50 30.92
C ALA A 319 1.58 -16.63 29.53
N GLU A 320 0.49 -15.89 29.27
CA GLU A 320 -0.22 -15.93 27.98
C GLU A 320 0.59 -15.24 26.87
N ARG A 321 1.30 -14.14 27.20
CA ARG A 321 2.27 -13.53 26.27
C ARG A 321 3.37 -14.51 25.89
N ALA A 322 3.97 -15.18 26.88
CA ALA A 322 5.02 -16.16 26.64
C ALA A 322 4.54 -17.31 25.74
N GLU A 323 3.31 -17.78 25.93
CA GLU A 323 2.70 -18.80 25.09
C GLU A 323 2.48 -18.32 23.64
N ILE A 324 1.92 -17.12 23.45
CA ILE A 324 1.72 -16.51 22.12
C ILE A 324 3.07 -16.36 21.40
N TYR A 325 4.10 -15.84 22.07
CA TYR A 325 5.43 -15.71 21.47
C TYR A 325 6.04 -17.06 21.10
N SER A 326 5.89 -18.09 21.95
CA SER A 326 6.36 -19.44 21.68
C SER A 326 5.69 -20.05 20.44
N ARG A 327 4.35 -19.96 20.35
CA ARG A 327 3.57 -20.45 19.21
C ARG A 327 3.89 -19.68 17.92
N ALA A 328 4.01 -18.36 18.00
CA ALA A 328 4.41 -17.52 16.86
C ALA A 328 5.81 -17.90 16.34
N ARG A 329 6.76 -18.16 17.25
CA ARG A 329 8.10 -18.62 16.88
C ARG A 329 8.06 -19.99 16.19
N GLN A 330 7.30 -20.95 16.73
CA GLN A 330 7.13 -22.27 16.12
C GLN A 330 6.50 -22.18 14.73
N LEU A 331 5.48 -21.32 14.57
CA LEU A 331 4.81 -21.12 13.29
C LEU A 331 5.76 -20.53 12.23
N ARG A 332 6.53 -19.50 12.58
CA ARG A 332 7.55 -18.93 11.69
C ARG A 332 8.60 -19.95 11.29
N ALA A 333 9.07 -20.77 12.24
CA ALA A 333 10.04 -21.84 11.95
C ALA A 333 9.46 -22.87 10.96
N SER A 334 8.21 -23.29 11.14
CA SER A 334 7.51 -24.18 10.22
C SER A 334 7.36 -23.55 8.81
N CYS A 335 7.01 -22.26 8.74
CA CYS A 335 6.90 -21.53 7.48
C CYS A 335 8.26 -21.40 6.77
N LEU A 336 9.35 -21.14 7.51
CA LEU A 336 10.70 -21.09 6.97
C LEU A 336 11.12 -22.44 6.40
N GLU A 337 10.89 -23.54 7.12
CA GLU A 337 11.19 -24.89 6.63
C GLU A 337 10.35 -25.26 5.39
N ARG A 338 9.09 -24.82 5.33
CA ARG A 338 8.26 -24.96 4.13
C ARG A 338 8.85 -24.18 2.95
N ALA A 339 9.25 -22.93 3.15
CA ALA A 339 9.90 -22.12 2.11
C ALA A 339 11.21 -22.77 1.62
N ARG A 340 12.08 -23.22 2.55
CA ARG A 340 13.33 -23.93 2.24
C ARG A 340 13.10 -25.20 1.41
N ARG A 341 12.07 -25.99 1.76
CA ARG A 341 11.70 -27.18 1.00
C ARG A 341 11.23 -26.84 -0.41
N ILE A 342 10.35 -25.84 -0.55
CA ILE A 342 9.90 -25.35 -1.86
C ILE A 342 11.10 -24.92 -2.70
N LEU A 343 11.99 -24.10 -2.17
CA LEU A 343 13.16 -23.61 -2.88
C LEU A 343 14.15 -24.73 -3.26
N ARG A 344 14.33 -25.74 -2.39
CA ARG A 344 15.11 -26.95 -2.72
C ARG A 344 14.51 -27.74 -3.88
N GLU A 345 13.18 -27.79 -3.99
CA GLU A 345 12.48 -28.44 -5.10
C GLU A 345 12.53 -27.61 -6.39
N VAL A 346 12.47 -26.27 -6.29
CA VAL A 346 12.74 -25.37 -7.42
C VAL A 346 14.21 -25.50 -7.87
N GLY A 347 15.12 -25.75 -6.94
CA GLY A 347 16.55 -25.87 -7.17
C GLY A 347 17.25 -24.51 -7.24
N GLY A 348 18.53 -24.47 -6.83
CA GLY A 348 19.36 -23.26 -6.90
C GLY A 348 19.44 -22.67 -8.30
N GLU A 349 19.53 -23.52 -9.34
CA GLU A 349 19.54 -23.10 -10.74
C GLU A 349 18.27 -22.35 -11.16
N GLY A 350 17.09 -22.73 -10.64
CA GLY A 350 15.83 -22.05 -10.95
C GLY A 350 15.75 -20.66 -10.33
N VAL A 351 16.18 -20.54 -9.07
CA VAL A 351 16.25 -19.26 -8.35
C VAL A 351 17.30 -18.34 -8.97
N GLU A 352 18.50 -18.86 -9.24
CA GLU A 352 19.57 -18.12 -9.90
C GLU A 352 19.20 -17.72 -11.32
N GLY A 353 18.49 -18.57 -12.07
CA GLY A 353 18.00 -18.23 -13.40
C GLY A 353 17.10 -17.00 -13.39
N LEU A 354 16.14 -16.95 -12.45
CA LEU A 354 15.30 -15.78 -12.26
C LEU A 354 16.11 -14.56 -11.78
N ALA A 355 17.06 -14.75 -10.87
CA ALA A 355 17.93 -13.68 -10.39
C ALA A 355 18.83 -13.08 -11.49
N ARG A 356 19.33 -13.90 -12.43
CA ARG A 356 20.10 -13.43 -13.61
C ARG A 356 19.23 -12.56 -14.53
N GLU A 357 17.99 -12.97 -14.78
CA GLU A 357 17.06 -12.17 -15.57
C GLU A 357 16.73 -10.83 -14.89
N LEU A 358 16.56 -10.82 -13.56
CA LEU A 358 16.39 -9.58 -12.78
C LEU A 358 17.64 -8.69 -12.82
N TRP A 359 18.83 -9.28 -12.75
CA TRP A 359 20.09 -8.56 -12.84
C TRP A 359 20.21 -7.78 -14.15
N GLU A 360 19.89 -8.44 -15.27
CA GLU A 360 19.96 -7.87 -16.61
C GLU A 360 18.82 -6.88 -16.90
N ARG A 361 17.60 -7.17 -16.45
CA ARG A 361 16.41 -6.44 -16.90
C ARG A 361 15.83 -5.46 -15.88
N GLU A 362 16.32 -5.51 -14.63
CA GLU A 362 15.83 -4.77 -13.45
C GLU A 362 14.41 -5.11 -13.00
N PHE A 363 13.52 -5.47 -13.91
CA PHE A 363 12.15 -5.85 -13.58
C PHE A 363 11.65 -6.99 -14.45
N LEU A 364 10.73 -7.76 -13.87
CA LEU A 364 10.02 -8.85 -14.55
C LEU A 364 8.54 -8.80 -14.18
N PHE A 365 7.67 -8.90 -15.19
CA PHE A 365 6.25 -9.05 -14.97
C PHE A 365 5.87 -10.50 -14.67
N GLY A 366 4.71 -10.70 -14.06
CA GLY A 366 4.20 -12.02 -13.66
C GLY A 366 4.31 -13.13 -14.70
N GLY A 367 3.90 -12.86 -15.94
CA GLY A 367 3.97 -13.86 -17.02
C GLY A 367 5.40 -14.25 -17.40
N GLU A 368 6.36 -13.35 -17.21
CA GLU A 368 7.78 -13.61 -17.47
C GLU A 368 8.40 -14.45 -16.36
N VAL A 369 8.09 -14.08 -15.11
CA VAL A 369 8.44 -14.87 -13.91
C VAL A 369 7.88 -16.29 -14.04
N GLU A 370 6.64 -16.43 -14.46
CA GLU A 370 6.00 -17.72 -14.73
C GLU A 370 6.73 -18.50 -15.82
N GLY A 371 7.06 -17.87 -16.95
CA GLY A 371 7.79 -18.52 -18.03
C GLY A 371 9.16 -19.06 -17.58
N ILE A 372 9.89 -18.30 -16.76
CA ILE A 372 11.21 -18.68 -16.23
C ILE A 372 11.10 -19.84 -15.22
N LEU A 373 10.12 -19.78 -14.32
CA LEU A 373 9.99 -20.76 -13.23
C LEU A 373 9.23 -22.04 -13.61
N SER A 374 8.39 -22.01 -14.66
CA SER A 374 7.55 -23.14 -15.06
C SER A 374 8.30 -24.46 -15.23
N PRO A 375 9.47 -24.52 -15.91
CA PRO A 375 10.23 -25.77 -16.05
C PRO A 375 10.70 -26.36 -14.72
N TRP A 376 10.96 -25.50 -13.73
CA TRP A 376 11.42 -25.89 -12.40
C TRP A 376 10.25 -26.34 -11.53
N LEU A 377 9.13 -25.63 -11.59
CA LEU A 377 7.92 -25.93 -10.83
C LEU A 377 7.18 -27.17 -11.34
N ALA A 378 7.26 -27.48 -12.63
CA ALA A 378 6.66 -28.69 -13.22
C ALA A 378 7.25 -29.99 -12.68
N ARG A 379 8.44 -29.94 -12.05
CA ARG A 379 9.09 -31.09 -11.40
C ARG A 379 8.60 -31.35 -9.98
N ARG A 380 7.71 -30.50 -9.44
CA ARG A 380 7.15 -30.66 -8.09
C ARG A 380 5.98 -31.63 -8.08
N ALA A 381 5.85 -32.40 -7.00
CA ALA A 381 4.59 -33.07 -6.69
C ALA A 381 3.51 -32.02 -6.38
N PRO A 382 2.24 -32.19 -6.81
CA PRO A 382 1.18 -31.25 -6.49
C PRO A 382 1.01 -31.15 -4.98
N GLU A 383 1.05 -29.92 -4.45
CA GLU A 383 0.83 -29.66 -3.03
C GLU A 383 -0.66 -29.78 -2.72
N GLU A 384 -1.03 -30.50 -1.65
CA GLU A 384 -2.41 -30.46 -1.16
C GLU A 384 -2.74 -29.01 -0.79
N THR A 385 -3.73 -28.42 -1.44
CA THR A 385 -4.31 -27.14 -1.03
C THR A 385 -4.71 -27.23 0.45
N PRO A 386 -4.49 -26.17 1.26
CA PRO A 386 -4.93 -26.19 2.64
C PRO A 386 -6.43 -26.50 2.68
N ARG A 387 -6.81 -27.68 3.19
CA ARG A 387 -8.21 -27.99 3.42
C ARG A 387 -8.73 -26.93 4.38
N THR A 388 -9.77 -26.21 3.98
CA THR A 388 -10.57 -25.43 4.91
C THR A 388 -10.90 -26.35 6.08
N PRO A 389 -10.51 -26.03 7.32
CA PRO A 389 -10.85 -26.89 8.45
C PRO A 389 -12.37 -27.05 8.47
N PRO A 390 -12.91 -28.27 8.65
CA PRO A 390 -14.35 -28.46 8.74
C PRO A 390 -14.89 -27.53 9.81
N LEU A 391 -16.02 -26.89 9.52
CA LEU A 391 -16.72 -26.06 10.49
C LEU A 391 -16.85 -26.85 11.80
N PRO A 392 -16.53 -26.24 12.96
CA PRO A 392 -16.76 -26.91 14.23
C PRO A 392 -18.23 -27.33 14.30
N PRO A 393 -18.54 -28.49 14.91
CA PRO A 393 -19.92 -28.94 15.05
C PRO A 393 -20.75 -27.82 15.68
N PRO A 394 -22.00 -27.60 15.21
CA PRO A 394 -22.85 -26.56 15.74
C PRO A 394 -22.96 -26.73 17.26
N ILE A 395 -22.75 -25.63 17.99
CA ILE A 395 -22.88 -25.60 19.44
C ILE A 395 -24.32 -26.03 19.78
N PRO A 396 -24.52 -27.10 20.58
CA PRO A 396 -25.85 -27.55 20.96
C PRO A 396 -26.61 -26.39 21.64
N GLY A 397 -27.70 -25.92 21.04
CA GLY A 397 -28.55 -24.85 21.59
C GLY A 397 -28.40 -23.47 20.93
N ALA A 398 -27.48 -23.27 19.98
CA ALA A 398 -27.44 -22.03 19.20
C ALA A 398 -28.46 -22.08 18.04
N GLN A 399 -29.60 -21.42 18.20
CA GLN A 399 -30.53 -21.20 17.08
C GLN A 399 -29.89 -20.26 16.05
N ALA A 400 -29.87 -20.67 14.79
CA ALA A 400 -29.45 -19.81 13.69
C ALA A 400 -30.31 -18.52 13.68
N PRO A 401 -29.71 -17.33 13.49
CA PRO A 401 -30.49 -16.12 13.36
C PRO A 401 -31.44 -16.27 12.18
N ARG A 402 -32.75 -16.09 12.44
CA ARG A 402 -33.77 -16.09 11.39
C ARG A 402 -33.45 -14.97 10.41
N SER A 403 -33.05 -15.35 9.20
CA SER A 403 -32.90 -14.45 8.06
C SER A 403 -34.24 -13.76 7.77
N SER A 404 -34.41 -12.53 8.25
CA SER A 404 -35.47 -11.63 7.81
C SER A 404 -34.88 -10.59 6.86
N TYR A 405 -34.74 -10.97 5.60
CA TYR A 405 -34.73 -10.05 4.48
C TYR A 405 -35.70 -10.61 3.42
N ARG A 406 -36.85 -9.96 3.32
CA ARG A 406 -37.69 -9.88 2.12
C ARG A 406 -37.61 -8.46 1.63
#